data_AF-A0A177G3P6-F1
#
_entry.id   AF-A0A177G3P6-F1
#
_cell.length_a   1.000
_cell.length_b   1.000
_cell.length_c   1.000
_cell.angle_alpha   90.00
_cell.angle_beta   90.00
_cell.angle_gamma   90.00
#
_symmetry.space_group_name_H-M   'P 1'
#
loop_
_entity.id
_entity.type
_entity.pdbx_description
1 polymer ?
#
loop_
_entity_poly.entity_id
_entity_poly.type
_entity_poly.pdbx_seq_one_letter_code
_entity_poly.pdbx_strand_id
1 'polypeptide(L)' 'MPELAGLPDKLIHTPWKMDATLSRHLRFVPGTTYPHPIVELKQARAIALESYKNLKGADQS' A
#
# COMPACT_ATOMS: atom_id res chain seq x y z
N MET A 1 8.25 -2.21 13.34
CA MET A 1 8.54 -0.79 13.07
C MET A 1 7.99 0.04 14.21
N PRO A 2 8.85 0.68 15.03
CA PRO A 2 8.39 1.43 16.20
C PRO A 2 7.49 2.61 15.81
N GLU A 3 7.72 3.20 14.63
CA GLU A 3 6.97 4.35 14.10
C GLU A 3 5.53 4.02 13.69
N LEU A 4 5.21 2.73 13.51
CA LEU A 4 3.88 2.25 13.15
C LEU A 4 3.20 1.47 14.29
N ALA A 5 3.89 1.26 15.42
CA ALA A 5 3.42 0.39 16.50
C ALA A 5 2.20 0.94 17.25
N GLY A 6 1.97 2.26 17.19
CA GLY A 6 0.78 2.92 17.74
C GLY A 6 -0.39 3.06 16.77
N LEU A 7 -0.24 2.58 15.52
CA LEU A 7 -1.30 2.68 14.52
C LEU A 7 -2.26 1.51 14.60
N PRO A 8 -3.57 1.75 14.40
CA PRO A 8 -4.51 0.66 14.18
C PRO A 8 -4.11 -0.11 12.91
N ASP A 9 -4.32 -1.43 12.94
CA ASP A 9 -4.04 -2.38 11.86
C ASP A 9 -4.54 -1.91 10.48
N LYS A 10 -5.71 -1.26 10.41
CA LYS A 10 -6.22 -0.65 9.17
C LYS A 10 -5.28 0.37 8.53
N LEU A 11 -4.55 1.13 9.34
CA LEU A 11 -3.64 2.18 8.87
C LEU A 11 -2.22 1.66 8.64
N ILE A 12 -1.86 0.46 9.12
CA ILE A 12 -0.50 -0.09 8.90
C ILE A 12 -0.21 -0.34 7.41
N HIS A 13 -1.26 -0.69 6.65
CA HIS A 13 -1.20 -0.88 5.20
C HIS A 13 -1.52 0.40 4.41
N THR A 14 -2.09 1.41 5.05
CA THR A 14 -2.47 2.68 4.42
C THR A 14 -2.11 3.88 5.30
N PRO A 15 -0.84 4.05 5.69
CA PRO A 15 -0.47 5.10 6.64
C PRO A 15 -0.64 6.51 6.06
N TRP A 16 -0.70 6.65 4.73
CA TRP A 16 -1.04 7.90 4.05
C TRP A 16 -2.53 8.28 4.08
N LYS A 17 -3.43 7.37 4.48
CA LYS A 17 -4.87 7.66 4.70
C LYS A 17 -5.18 8.15 6.12
N MET A 18 -4.15 8.31 6.93
CA MET A 18 -4.22 8.84 8.29
C MET A 18 -4.86 10.23 8.33
N ASP A 19 -5.68 10.44 9.36
CA ASP A 19 -6.30 11.73 9.64
C ASP A 19 -5.27 12.77 10.13
N ALA A 20 -5.51 14.05 9.84
CA ALA A 20 -4.57 15.13 10.15
C ALA A 20 -4.31 15.29 11.65
N THR A 21 -5.29 14.94 12.49
CA THR A 21 -5.14 14.93 13.95
C THR A 21 -4.18 13.83 14.41
N LEU A 22 -4.27 12.64 13.80
CA LEU A 22 -3.46 11.48 14.16
C LEU A 22 -2.02 11.63 13.67
N SER A 23 -1.82 12.20 12.47
CA SER A 23 -0.48 12.51 11.94
C SER A 23 0.27 13.50 12.82
N ARG A 24 -0.42 14.52 13.32
CA ARG A 24 0.17 15.51 14.21
C ARG A 24 0.50 14.93 15.58
N HIS A 25 -0.33 14.02 16.10
CA HIS A 25 -0.10 13.32 17.36
C HIS A 25 1.11 12.37 17.29
N LEU A 26 1.27 11.68 16.16
CA LEU A 26 2.36 10.72 15.93
C LEU A 26 3.60 11.36 15.29
N ARG A 27 3.60 12.68 15.04
CA ARG A 27 4.61 13.39 14.24
C ARG A 27 4.98 12.65 12.94
N PHE A 28 3.96 12.07 12.31
CA PHE A 28 4.12 11.25 11.12
C PHE A 28 3.89 12.09 9.86
N VAL A 29 4.86 12.10 8.94
CA VAL A 29 4.78 12.88 7.69
C VAL A 29 4.61 11.92 6.51
N PRO A 30 3.39 11.77 5.95
CA PRO A 30 3.18 10.97 4.75
C PRO A 30 3.98 11.57 3.58
N GLY A 31 4.67 10.72 2.83
CA GLY A 31 5.60 11.11 1.77
C GLY A 31 7.06 11.27 2.22
N THR A 32 7.33 11.56 3.50
CA THR A 32 8.70 11.67 4.06
C THR A 32 9.05 10.49 4.96
N THR A 33 8.18 10.16 5.91
CA THR A 33 8.35 9.02 6.83
C THR A 33 7.86 7.72 6.20
N TYR A 34 6.88 7.79 5.30
CA TYR A 34 6.41 6.63 4.53
C TYR A 34 6.01 7.06 3.12
N PRO A 35 6.54 6.42 2.08
CA PRO A 35 6.26 6.82 0.71
C PRO A 35 4.78 6.61 0.38
N HIS A 36 4.27 7.49 -0.49
CA HIS A 36 2.97 7.30 -1.11
C HIS A 36 2.95 5.98 -1.90
N PRO A 37 1.79 5.33 -2.05
CA PRO A 37 1.68 4.13 -2.86
C PRO A 37 2.15 4.46 -4.28
N ILE A 38 3.33 3.93 -4.62
CA ILE A 38 3.97 4.14 -5.93
C ILE A 38 3.14 3.44 -7.02
N VAL A 39 2.40 2.40 -6.63
CA VAL A 39 1.48 1.64 -7.47
C VAL A 39 0.06 1.78 -6.91
N GLU A 40 -0.86 2.18 -7.77
CA GLU A 40 -2.30 2.15 -7.49
C GLU A 40 -2.72 0.69 -7.34
N LEU A 41 -3.30 0.32 -6.19
CA LEU A 41 -3.64 -1.07 -5.87
C LEU A 41 -4.60 -1.68 -6.92
N LYS A 42 -5.44 -0.84 -7.55
CA LYS A 42 -6.27 -1.23 -8.70
C LYS A 42 -5.45 -1.63 -9.92
N GLN A 43 -4.42 -0.86 -10.26
CA GLN A 43 -3.51 -1.18 -11.36
C GLN A 43 -2.69 -2.42 -11.04
N ALA A 44 -2.18 -2.55 -9.81
CA ALA A 44 -1.47 -3.74 -9.35
C ALA A 44 -2.30 -5.01 -9.60
N ARG A 45 -3.59 -4.95 -9.23
CA ARG A 45 -4.53 -6.05 -9.44
C ARG A 45 -4.73 -6.36 -10.92
N ALA A 46 -4.90 -5.34 -11.77
CA ALA A 46 -5.05 -5.53 -13.20
C ALA A 46 -3.80 -6.19 -13.82
N ILE A 47 -2.61 -5.68 -13.50
CA ILE A 47 -1.32 -6.19 -13.98
C ILE A 47 -1.10 -7.63 -13.53
N ALA A 48 -1.38 -7.94 -12.26
CA ALA A 48 -1.25 -9.30 -11.73
C ALA A 48 -2.22 -10.27 -12.44
N LEU A 49 -3.45 -9.85 -12.69
CA LEU A 49 -4.47 -10.66 -13.33
C LEU A 49 -4.19 -10.86 -14.83
N GLU A 50 -3.65 -9.85 -15.50
CA GLU A 50 -3.19 -9.92 -16.89
C GLU A 50 -1.95 -10.82 -17.03
N SER A 51 -0.95 -10.65 -16.16
CA SER A 51 0.23 -11.52 -16.11
C SER A 51 -0.16 -12.98 -15.84
N TYR A 52 -1.11 -13.22 -14.92
CA TYR A 52 -1.61 -14.56 -14.64
C TYR A 52 -2.34 -15.19 -15.83
N LYS A 53 -3.13 -14.40 -16.58
CA LYS A 53 -3.76 -14.87 -17.83
C LYS A 53 -2.73 -15.24 -18.89
N ASN A 54 -1.70 -14.40 -19.07
CA ASN A 54 -0.60 -14.67 -20.01
C ASN A 54 0.20 -15.92 -19.61
N LEU A 55 0.45 -16.13 -18.32
CA LEU A 55 1.12 -17.33 -17.80
C LEU A 55 0.30 -18.61 -18.02
N LYS A 56 -1.02 -18.58 -17.78
CA LYS A 56 -1.89 -19.74 -18.07
C LYS A 56 -2.00 -20.07 -19.56
N GLY A 57 -1.81 -19.09 -20.45
CA GLY A 57 -1.74 -19.31 -21.88
C GLY A 57 -0.45 -20.01 -22.32
N ALA A 58 0.63 -19.90 -21.54
CA ALA A 58 1.93 -20.51 -21.82
C ALA A 58 2.07 -21.95 -21.28
N ASP A 59 1.16 -22.39 -20.40
CA ASP A 59 1.14 -23.73 -19.79
C ASP A 59 0.24 -24.73 -20.58
N GLN A 60 -0.41 -24.28 -21.65
CA GLN A 60 -1.14 -25.14 -22.59
C GLN A 60 -0.44 -25.16 -23.95
N SER A 61 0.62 -25.94 -24.06
CA SER A 61 1.21 -26.39 -25.33
C SER A 61 1.68 -27.83 -25.19
#